data_AF-A0A2I2YTN0-F1
#
_entry.id   AF-A0A2I2YTN0-F1
#
_cell.length_a   1.000
_cell.length_b   1.000
_cell.length_c   1.000
_cell.angle_alpha   90.00
_cell.angle_beta   90.00
_cell.angle_gamma   90.00
#
_symmetry.space_group_name_H-M   'P 1'
#
loop_
_entity.id
_entity.type
_entity.pdbx_description
1 polymer ?
#
loop_
_entity_poly.entity_id
_entity_poly.type
_entity_poly.pdbx_seq_one_letter_code
_entity_poly.pdbx_strand_id
1 'polypeptide(L)'
;GQAGLELLPSGDPPASASQTLLAVEHVKDDVSISVEEGKENILHVSENVIFTDVNSILRYLARVATTAGLYGSNLMEHTEIDHWLEFSATKLSSCDSFTSAINELNHCLSLRTYLVGNSLSLADLCVWATLKGNAAWQEQLKQKKAPVHVKRWFGFLEVQQAFQSVGTKWDVSTTKARVLLTHWACKSCSSEPALPG
;
A
#
# COMPACT_ATOMS: atom_id res chain seq x y z
N GLY A 1 3.67 -15.94 -21.45
CA GLY A 1 3.16 -14.62 -21.89
C GLY A 1 3.66 -13.59 -20.92
N GLN A 2 4.12 -12.44 -21.40
CA GLN A 2 4.52 -11.32 -20.55
C GLN A 2 3.25 -10.60 -20.09
N ALA A 3 3.09 -10.39 -18.78
CA ALA A 3 1.97 -9.59 -18.25
C ALA A 3 2.43 -8.13 -18.12
N GLY A 4 1.57 -7.19 -18.52
CA GLY A 4 1.83 -5.76 -18.39
C GLY A 4 0.98 -5.17 -17.28
N LEU A 5 1.57 -4.36 -16.40
CA LEU A 5 0.87 -3.64 -15.34
C LEU A 5 1.07 -2.14 -15.53
N GLU A 6 -0.01 -1.41 -15.68
CA GLU A 6 -0.04 0.05 -15.68
C GLU A 6 -0.54 0.53 -14.31
N LEU A 7 0.16 1.50 -13.71
CA LEU A 7 -0.14 2.05 -12.39
C LEU A 7 -0.19 3.57 -12.40
N LEU A 8 -0.92 4.16 -11.45
CA LEU A 8 -1.01 5.62 -11.24
C LEU A 8 0.35 6.36 -11.29
N PRO A 9 0.38 7.65 -11.69
CA PRO A 9 1.64 8.37 -11.93
C PRO A 9 2.44 8.58 -10.65
N SER A 10 3.76 8.76 -10.78
CA SER A 10 4.68 8.94 -9.66
C SER A 10 4.36 10.18 -8.81
N GLY A 11 4.19 9.93 -7.50
CA GLY A 11 3.79 10.82 -6.40
C GLY A 11 3.57 9.94 -5.16
N ASP A 12 3.11 10.47 -4.01
CA ASP A 12 2.71 9.60 -2.89
C ASP A 12 1.64 8.62 -3.38
N PRO A 13 1.93 7.32 -3.56
CA PRO A 13 1.00 6.43 -4.23
C PRO A 13 -0.23 6.26 -3.34
N PRO A 14 -1.46 6.33 -3.88
CA PRO A 14 -2.64 5.92 -3.13
C PRO A 14 -2.40 4.51 -2.56
N ALA A 15 -2.98 4.22 -1.39
CA ALA A 15 -2.78 2.92 -0.73
C ALA A 15 -2.94 1.74 -1.70
N SER A 16 -3.90 1.82 -2.63
CA SER A 16 -4.13 0.85 -3.70
C SER A 16 -2.93 0.58 -4.62
N ALA A 17 -2.21 1.61 -5.05
CA ALA A 17 -1.02 1.45 -5.89
C ALA A 17 0.14 0.81 -5.11
N SER A 18 0.32 1.21 -3.85
CA SER A 18 1.34 0.64 -2.97
C SER A 18 1.14 -0.86 -2.74
N GLN A 19 -0.12 -1.31 -2.59
CA GLN A 19 -0.45 -2.74 -2.46
C GLN A 19 0.03 -3.54 -3.66
N THR A 20 -0.33 -3.10 -4.86
CA THR A 20 0.02 -3.80 -6.10
C THR A 20 1.53 -3.81 -6.33
N LEU A 21 2.21 -2.69 -6.09
CA LEU A 21 3.67 -2.60 -6.22
C LEU A 21 4.40 -3.55 -5.28
N LEU A 22 3.95 -3.65 -4.03
CA LEU A 22 4.50 -4.63 -3.08
C LEU A 22 4.29 -6.06 -3.58
N ALA A 23 3.11 -6.39 -4.09
CA ALA A 23 2.86 -7.72 -4.64
C ALA A 23 3.79 -8.01 -5.82
N VAL A 24 3.93 -7.08 -6.78
CA VAL A 24 4.83 -7.22 -7.93
C VAL A 24 6.27 -7.44 -7.49
N GLU A 25 6.76 -6.66 -6.54
CA GLU A 25 8.14 -6.78 -6.05
C GLU A 25 8.44 -8.16 -5.46
N HIS A 26 7.43 -8.84 -4.88
CA HIS A 26 7.57 -10.19 -4.33
C HIS A 26 7.38 -11.32 -5.34
N VAL A 27 6.85 -11.05 -6.54
CA VAL A 27 6.58 -12.07 -7.56
C VAL A 27 7.38 -11.89 -8.86
N LYS A 28 8.16 -10.81 -8.97
CA LYS A 28 8.91 -10.45 -10.19
C LYS A 28 9.91 -11.51 -10.67
N ASP A 29 10.39 -12.36 -9.76
CA ASP A 29 11.33 -13.45 -10.09
C ASP A 29 10.59 -14.70 -10.60
N ASP A 30 9.30 -14.85 -10.25
CA ASP A 30 8.44 -15.95 -10.69
C ASP A 30 7.68 -15.63 -11.99
N VAL A 31 7.35 -14.35 -12.20
CA VAL A 31 6.52 -13.88 -13.31
C VAL A 31 7.13 -12.64 -13.94
N SER A 32 7.31 -12.69 -15.27
CA SER A 32 7.78 -11.55 -16.05
C SER A 32 6.68 -10.47 -16.14
N ILE A 33 6.81 -9.44 -15.31
CA ILE A 33 5.88 -8.30 -15.22
C ILE A 33 6.60 -7.00 -15.59
N SER A 34 6.07 -6.24 -16.54
CA SER A 34 6.49 -4.85 -16.78
C SER A 34 5.55 -3.89 -16.05
N VAL A 35 6.13 -2.88 -15.38
CA VAL A 35 5.36 -1.84 -14.68
C VAL A 35 5.53 -0.51 -15.41
N GLU A 36 4.43 0.10 -15.83
CA GLU A 36 4.40 1.37 -16.55
C GLU A 36 3.63 2.42 -15.74
N GLU A 37 4.02 3.69 -15.86
CA GLU A 37 3.25 4.81 -15.30
C GLU A 37 2.04 5.12 -16.17
N GLY A 38 0.92 5.38 -15.53
CA GLY A 38 -0.39 5.52 -16.13
C GLY A 38 -1.38 6.23 -15.22
N LYS A 39 -2.66 6.26 -15.59
CA LYS A 39 -3.68 7.04 -14.84
C LYS A 39 -4.55 6.23 -13.91
N GLU A 40 -4.51 4.91 -14.02
CA GLU A 40 -5.33 3.97 -13.26
C GLU A 40 -4.51 2.71 -12.97
N ASN A 41 -4.99 1.86 -12.07
CA ASN A 41 -4.36 0.57 -11.79
C ASN A 41 -4.96 -0.47 -12.73
N ILE A 42 -4.21 -0.91 -13.74
CA ILE A 42 -4.68 -1.83 -14.77
C ILE A 42 -3.66 -2.95 -14.97
N LEU A 43 -4.07 -4.20 -14.78
CA LEU A 43 -3.27 -5.37 -15.12
C LEU A 43 -3.77 -5.99 -16.43
N HIS A 44 -2.92 -5.95 -17.45
CA HIS A 44 -3.10 -6.64 -18.72
C HIS A 44 -2.50 -8.05 -18.64
N VAL A 45 -3.36 -9.06 -18.65
CA VAL A 45 -2.95 -10.48 -18.59
C VAL A 45 -2.80 -11.07 -19.99
N SER A 46 -3.71 -10.72 -20.89
CA SER A 46 -3.72 -11.13 -22.30
C SER A 46 -4.47 -10.08 -23.13
N GLU A 47 -4.55 -10.27 -24.45
CA GLU A 47 -5.26 -9.35 -25.36
C GLU A 47 -6.70 -9.02 -24.92
N ASN A 48 -7.38 -9.97 -24.25
CA ASN A 48 -8.79 -9.85 -23.90
C ASN A 48 -9.06 -9.94 -22.39
N VAL A 49 -8.03 -10.05 -21.55
CA VAL A 49 -8.18 -10.21 -20.10
C VAL A 49 -7.45 -9.10 -19.37
N ILE A 50 -8.22 -8.28 -18.69
CA ILE A 50 -7.76 -7.11 -17.94
C ILE A 50 -8.40 -7.12 -16.55
N PHE A 51 -7.62 -6.77 -15.53
CA PHE A 51 -8.12 -6.51 -14.18
C PHE A 51 -7.87 -5.04 -13.80
N THR A 52 -8.90 -4.37 -13.29
CA THR A 52 -8.84 -2.97 -12.84
C THR A 52 -9.07 -2.82 -11.34
N ASP A 53 -9.70 -3.81 -10.71
CA ASP A 53 -9.86 -3.89 -9.26
C ASP A 53 -8.57 -4.36 -8.58
N VAL A 54 -8.13 -3.64 -7.55
CA VAL A 54 -6.86 -3.88 -6.84
C VAL A 54 -6.85 -5.29 -6.25
N ASN A 55 -7.91 -5.71 -5.57
CA ASN A 55 -7.95 -7.03 -4.95
C ASN A 55 -7.92 -8.14 -6.00
N SER A 56 -8.53 -7.93 -7.17
CA SER A 56 -8.46 -8.85 -8.31
C SER A 56 -7.05 -8.95 -8.88
N ILE A 57 -6.35 -7.82 -9.02
CA ILE A 57 -4.95 -7.76 -9.43
C ILE A 57 -4.08 -8.54 -8.43
N LEU A 58 -4.20 -8.25 -7.13
CA LEU A 58 -3.44 -8.92 -6.07
C LEU A 58 -3.66 -10.44 -6.08
N ARG A 59 -4.93 -10.87 -6.16
CA ARG A 59 -5.29 -12.29 -6.25
C ARG A 59 -4.69 -12.95 -7.48
N TYR A 60 -4.75 -12.30 -8.62
CA TYR A 60 -4.20 -12.85 -9.85
C TYR A 60 -2.69 -13.05 -9.73
N LEU A 61 -1.95 -12.02 -9.29
CA LEU A 61 -0.50 -12.07 -9.10
C LEU A 61 -0.08 -13.21 -8.17
N ALA A 62 -0.73 -13.34 -7.01
CA ALA A 62 -0.40 -14.41 -6.06
C ALA A 62 -0.77 -15.81 -6.57
N ARG A 63 -1.81 -15.95 -7.40
CA ARG A 63 -2.21 -17.24 -7.97
C ARG A 63 -1.32 -17.69 -9.12
N VAL A 64 -0.77 -16.76 -9.91
CA VAL A 64 0.18 -17.11 -10.97
C VAL A 64 1.58 -17.39 -10.41
N ALA A 65 2.00 -16.67 -9.37
CA ALA A 65 3.29 -16.83 -8.70
C ALA A 65 3.21 -17.77 -7.49
N THR A 66 2.86 -19.03 -7.73
CA THR A 66 2.62 -20.01 -6.65
C THR A 66 3.82 -20.24 -5.73
N THR A 67 5.03 -20.11 -6.25
CA THR A 67 6.30 -20.24 -5.52
C THR A 67 6.53 -19.12 -4.49
N ALA A 68 5.97 -17.93 -4.71
CA ALA A 68 6.02 -16.84 -3.74
C ALA A 68 5.14 -17.08 -2.49
N GLY A 69 4.19 -18.03 -2.55
CA GLY A 69 3.38 -18.42 -1.40
C GLY A 69 2.43 -17.34 -0.85
N LEU A 70 2.21 -16.25 -1.60
CA LEU A 70 1.47 -15.08 -1.11
C LEU A 70 -0.02 -15.32 -0.87
N TYR A 71 -0.57 -16.40 -1.42
CA TYR A 71 -1.98 -16.77 -1.24
C TYR A 71 -2.21 -17.87 -0.20
N GLY A 72 -1.21 -18.23 0.62
CA GLY A 72 -1.37 -19.26 1.65
C GLY A 72 -1.34 -20.70 1.12
N SER A 73 -1.25 -21.65 2.04
CA SER A 73 -0.96 -23.07 1.77
C SER A 73 -2.17 -24.00 1.81
N ASN A 74 -3.29 -23.54 2.37
CA ASN A 74 -4.50 -24.34 2.57
C ASN A 74 -5.76 -23.47 2.51
N LEU A 75 -6.93 -24.12 2.39
CA LEU A 75 -8.21 -23.43 2.21
C LEU A 75 -8.55 -22.45 3.34
N MET A 76 -8.16 -22.77 4.58
CA MET A 76 -8.38 -21.87 5.72
C MET A 76 -7.55 -20.60 5.56
N GLU A 77 -6.26 -20.72 5.25
CA GLU A 77 -5.39 -19.57 5.00
C GLU A 77 -5.87 -18.75 3.79
N HIS A 78 -6.35 -19.39 2.73
CA HIS A 78 -6.93 -18.70 1.56
C HIS A 78 -8.10 -17.81 1.99
N THR A 79 -8.96 -18.34 2.87
CA THR A 79 -10.13 -17.63 3.38
C THR A 79 -9.74 -16.50 4.32
N GLU A 80 -8.76 -16.71 5.21
CA GLU A 80 -8.23 -15.64 6.07
C GLU A 80 -7.62 -14.51 5.22
N ILE A 81 -6.90 -14.84 4.14
CA ILE A 81 -6.34 -13.84 3.21
C ILE A 81 -7.44 -13.03 2.52
N ASP A 82 -8.48 -13.71 2.03
CA ASP A 82 -9.64 -13.04 1.42
C ASP A 82 -10.36 -12.10 2.40
N HIS A 83 -10.50 -12.52 3.67
CA HIS A 83 -11.02 -11.68 4.73
C HIS A 83 -10.18 -10.41 4.92
N TRP A 84 -8.84 -10.51 4.99
CA TRP A 84 -7.98 -9.34 5.19
C TRP A 84 -7.95 -8.39 3.98
N LEU A 85 -8.09 -8.91 2.76
CA LEU A 85 -8.27 -8.09 1.55
C LEU A 85 -9.53 -7.22 1.68
N GLU A 86 -10.66 -7.82 2.07
CA GLU A 86 -11.92 -7.09 2.30
C GLU A 86 -11.82 -6.11 3.48
N PHE A 87 -11.23 -6.55 4.60
CA PHE A 87 -11.03 -5.72 5.79
C PHE A 87 -10.25 -4.44 5.46
N SER A 88 -9.19 -4.57 4.66
CA SER A 88 -8.35 -3.44 4.24
C SER A 88 -9.11 -2.48 3.31
N ALA A 89 -9.87 -3.02 2.36
CA ALA A 89 -10.64 -2.24 1.40
C ALA A 89 -11.84 -1.50 2.01
N THR A 90 -12.40 -2.00 3.12
CA THR A 90 -13.65 -1.49 3.71
C THR A 90 -13.44 -0.85 5.09
N LYS A 91 -13.19 -1.66 6.11
CA LYS A 91 -13.20 -1.23 7.52
C LYS A 91 -12.01 -0.36 7.86
N LEU A 92 -10.84 -0.68 7.30
CA LEU A 92 -9.59 0.02 7.58
C LEU A 92 -9.41 1.30 6.76
N SER A 93 -9.99 1.36 5.57
CA SER A 93 -9.99 2.53 4.70
C SER A 93 -10.97 3.61 5.17
N SER A 94 -12.03 3.23 5.90
CA SER A 94 -13.02 4.15 6.46
C SER A 94 -12.55 4.85 7.74
N CYS A 95 -12.71 6.18 7.78
CA CYS A 95 -12.42 6.99 8.95
C CYS A 95 -13.31 6.64 10.15
N ASP A 96 -14.60 6.35 9.93
CA ASP A 96 -15.59 6.16 10.99
C ASP A 96 -15.33 4.88 11.79
N SER A 97 -14.83 3.84 11.11
CA SER A 97 -14.54 2.54 11.72
C SER A 97 -13.09 2.35 12.13
N PHE A 98 -12.19 3.33 11.88
CA PHE A 98 -10.74 3.16 12.04
C PHE A 98 -10.33 2.70 13.45
N THR A 99 -10.90 3.30 14.51
CA THR A 99 -10.59 2.92 15.90
C THR A 99 -10.99 1.48 16.21
N SER A 100 -12.13 1.01 15.69
CA SER A 100 -12.56 -0.38 15.85
C SER A 100 -11.64 -1.31 15.04
N ALA A 101 -11.34 -0.95 13.78
CA ALA A 101 -10.48 -1.70 12.88
C ALA A 101 -9.07 -1.90 13.47
N ILE A 102 -8.44 -0.82 13.96
CA ILE A 102 -7.07 -0.88 14.47
C ILE A 102 -6.98 -1.74 15.75
N ASN A 103 -8.03 -1.75 16.58
CA ASN A 103 -8.08 -2.57 17.78
C ASN A 103 -8.29 -4.05 17.45
N GLU A 104 -9.14 -4.37 16.49
CA GLU A 104 -9.32 -5.73 15.97
C GLU A 104 -8.01 -6.26 15.38
N LEU A 105 -7.36 -5.48 14.52
CA LEU A 105 -6.06 -5.81 13.95
C LEU A 105 -5.00 -6.04 15.04
N ASN A 106 -4.95 -5.17 16.07
CA ASN A 106 -4.04 -5.31 17.19
C ASN A 106 -4.28 -6.61 17.97
N HIS A 107 -5.54 -6.99 18.17
CA HIS A 107 -5.89 -8.24 18.83
C HIS A 107 -5.45 -9.46 18.02
N CYS A 108 -5.73 -9.48 16.71
CA CYS A 108 -5.30 -10.57 15.82
C CYS A 108 -3.77 -10.73 15.80
N LEU A 109 -3.02 -9.62 15.84
CA LEU A 109 -1.55 -9.63 15.84
C LEU A 109 -0.91 -9.94 17.20
N SER A 110 -1.69 -10.13 18.27
CA SER A 110 -1.15 -10.34 19.62
C SER A 110 -0.26 -11.59 19.73
N LEU A 111 -0.62 -12.67 19.02
CA LEU A 111 0.10 -13.95 19.02
C LEU A 111 0.67 -14.32 17.64
N ARG A 112 0.61 -13.42 16.67
CA ARG A 112 0.98 -13.69 15.28
C ARG A 112 2.13 -12.80 14.82
N THR A 113 3.02 -13.32 14.00
CA THR A 113 4.09 -12.54 13.36
C THR A 113 3.66 -11.98 12.01
N TYR A 114 2.86 -12.74 11.26
CA TYR A 114 2.18 -12.36 10.02
C TYR A 114 0.68 -12.55 10.20
N LEU A 115 -0.16 -11.90 9.39
CA LEU A 115 -1.61 -11.98 9.57
C LEU A 115 -2.16 -13.40 9.36
N VAL A 116 -1.61 -14.14 8.41
CA VAL A 116 -2.06 -15.48 8.04
C VAL A 116 -0.88 -16.45 8.02
N GLY A 117 -1.07 -17.65 8.57
CA GLY A 117 -0.02 -18.65 8.69
C GLY A 117 1.20 -18.14 9.47
N ASN A 118 2.40 -18.46 8.97
CA ASN A 118 3.69 -18.08 9.56
C ASN A 118 4.64 -17.41 8.55
N SER A 119 4.11 -16.90 7.44
CA SER A 119 4.88 -16.31 6.34
C SER A 119 4.16 -15.09 5.77
N LEU A 120 4.89 -14.26 5.03
CA LEU A 120 4.31 -13.11 4.34
C LEU A 120 3.21 -13.55 3.36
N SER A 121 2.09 -12.83 3.37
CA SER A 121 0.95 -13.10 2.51
C SER A 121 0.34 -11.81 1.95
N LEU A 122 -0.60 -11.92 1.00
CA LEU A 122 -1.36 -10.76 0.53
C LEU A 122 -2.09 -10.02 1.66
N ALA A 123 -2.51 -10.73 2.72
CA ALA A 123 -3.11 -10.10 3.90
C ALA A 123 -2.19 -9.05 4.49
N ASP A 124 -0.90 -9.37 4.62
CA ASP A 124 0.09 -8.46 5.17
C ASP A 124 0.30 -7.26 4.24
N LEU A 125 0.43 -7.50 2.94
CA LEU A 125 0.66 -6.45 1.94
C LEU A 125 -0.50 -5.45 1.90
N CYS A 126 -1.74 -5.95 1.84
CA CYS A 126 -2.93 -5.11 1.66
C CYS A 126 -3.23 -4.26 2.90
N VAL A 127 -3.14 -4.86 4.09
CA VAL A 127 -3.36 -4.16 5.36
C VAL A 127 -2.23 -3.16 5.63
N TRP A 128 -0.98 -3.52 5.37
CA TRP A 128 0.17 -2.65 5.64
C TRP A 128 0.13 -1.40 4.77
N ALA A 129 -0.07 -1.57 3.46
CA ALA A 129 -0.14 -0.42 2.54
C ALA A 129 -1.36 0.46 2.80
N THR A 130 -2.50 -0.13 3.17
CA THR A 130 -3.67 0.64 3.61
C THR A 130 -3.38 1.46 4.86
N LEU A 131 -2.73 0.89 5.87
CA LEU A 131 -2.30 1.66 7.04
C LEU A 131 -1.31 2.77 6.67
N LYS A 132 -0.30 2.47 5.84
CA LYS A 132 0.70 3.45 5.42
C LYS A 132 0.06 4.69 4.79
N GLY A 133 -0.97 4.50 3.96
CA GLY A 133 -1.75 5.59 3.36
C GLY A 133 -2.83 6.21 4.25
N ASN A 134 -3.12 5.67 5.44
CA ASN A 134 -4.18 6.16 6.31
C ASN A 134 -3.70 7.31 7.21
N ALA A 135 -4.30 8.48 7.09
CA ALA A 135 -3.92 9.67 7.85
C ALA A 135 -4.08 9.51 9.37
N ALA A 136 -5.14 8.82 9.82
CA ALA A 136 -5.37 8.57 11.25
C ALA A 136 -4.29 7.67 11.85
N TRP A 137 -3.83 6.66 11.10
CA TRP A 137 -2.68 5.84 11.49
C TRP A 137 -1.40 6.67 11.61
N GLN A 138 -1.10 7.49 10.61
CA GLN A 138 0.09 8.36 10.64
C GLN A 138 0.08 9.31 11.84
N GLU A 139 -1.09 9.84 12.21
CA GLU A 139 -1.25 10.68 13.39
C GLU A 139 -1.07 9.88 14.70
N GLN A 140 -1.61 8.66 14.79
CA GLN A 140 -1.38 7.80 15.95
C GLN A 140 0.10 7.46 16.16
N LEU A 141 0.87 7.28 15.09
CA LEU A 141 2.33 7.09 15.17
C LEU A 141 3.03 8.34 15.74
N LYS A 142 2.70 9.53 15.24
CA LYS A 142 3.27 10.81 15.72
C LYS A 142 2.93 11.05 17.20
N GLN A 143 1.69 10.80 17.59
CA GLN A 143 1.23 10.95 18.97
C GLN A 143 1.69 9.83 19.90
N LYS A 144 2.42 8.82 19.39
CA LYS A 144 2.83 7.62 20.14
C LYS A 144 1.65 6.86 20.77
N LYS A 145 0.48 6.89 20.13
CA LYS A 145 -0.76 6.21 20.56
C LYS A 145 -1.07 4.94 19.76
N ALA A 146 -0.23 4.59 18.79
CA ALA A 146 -0.40 3.38 18.00
C ALA A 146 -0.41 2.10 18.87
N PRO A 147 -1.37 1.18 18.68
CA PRO A 147 -1.42 -0.09 19.40
C PRO A 147 -0.15 -0.93 19.21
N VAL A 148 0.31 -1.59 20.27
CA VAL A 148 1.66 -2.16 20.36
C VAL A 148 1.93 -3.28 19.36
N HIS A 149 0.98 -4.17 19.11
CA HIS A 149 1.19 -5.33 18.23
C HIS A 149 1.16 -4.90 16.76
N VAL A 150 0.26 -3.98 16.40
CA VAL A 150 0.24 -3.36 15.07
C VAL A 150 1.52 -2.60 14.82
N LYS A 151 1.98 -1.77 15.77
CA LYS A 151 3.22 -1.01 15.62
C LYS A 151 4.43 -1.93 15.41
N ARG A 152 4.54 -3.03 16.17
CA ARG A 152 5.59 -4.03 16.01
C ARG A 152 5.55 -4.66 14.62
N TRP A 153 4.39 -5.18 14.21
CA TRP A 153 4.22 -5.83 12.91
C TRP A 153 4.48 -4.86 11.75
N PHE A 154 3.94 -3.64 11.83
CA PHE A 154 4.11 -2.60 10.82
C PHE A 154 5.58 -2.24 10.63
N GLY A 155 6.32 -2.02 11.72
CA GLY A 155 7.75 -1.73 11.68
C GLY A 155 8.59 -2.93 11.21
N PHE A 156 8.19 -4.15 11.57
CA PHE A 156 8.83 -5.38 11.11
C PHE A 156 8.73 -5.55 9.58
N LEU A 157 7.59 -5.24 8.98
CA LEU A 157 7.43 -5.27 7.52
C LEU A 157 8.17 -4.11 6.85
N GLU A 158 8.09 -2.91 7.43
CA GLU A 158 8.66 -1.70 6.85
C GLU A 158 10.16 -1.81 6.59
N VAL A 159 10.92 -2.48 7.46
CA VAL A 159 12.38 -2.63 7.32
C VAL A 159 12.82 -3.70 6.32
N GLN A 160 11.90 -4.48 5.75
CA GLN A 160 12.25 -5.52 4.79
C GLN A 160 12.63 -4.93 3.44
N GLN A 161 13.57 -5.59 2.74
CA GLN A 161 14.16 -5.06 1.50
C GLN A 161 13.12 -4.75 0.42
N ALA A 162 12.10 -5.60 0.24
CA ALA A 162 11.05 -5.38 -0.75
C ALA A 162 10.20 -4.13 -0.42
N PHE A 163 9.90 -3.89 0.86
CA PHE A 163 9.14 -2.71 1.30
C PHE A 163 9.96 -1.42 1.13
N GLN A 164 11.25 -1.47 1.46
CA GLN A 164 12.18 -0.36 1.24
C GLN A 164 12.39 -0.08 -0.26
N SER A 165 12.48 -1.12 -1.08
CA SER A 165 12.61 -1.02 -2.54
C SER A 165 11.42 -0.28 -3.17
N VAL A 166 10.19 -0.69 -2.81
CA VAL A 166 8.97 -0.01 -3.27
C VAL A 166 8.90 1.42 -2.73
N GLY A 167 9.20 1.63 -1.44
CA GLY A 167 9.25 2.96 -0.83
C GLY A 167 10.22 3.88 -1.57
N THR A 168 11.49 3.51 -1.72
CA THR A 168 12.49 4.37 -2.39
C THR A 168 12.18 4.67 -3.85
N LYS A 169 11.62 3.70 -4.58
CA LYS A 169 11.32 3.85 -6.01
C LYS A 169 10.08 4.72 -6.27
N TRP A 170 9.11 4.72 -5.35
CA TRP A 170 7.80 5.33 -5.58
C TRP A 170 7.41 6.43 -4.57
N ASP A 171 8.13 6.62 -3.46
CA ASP A 171 7.98 7.71 -2.48
C ASP A 171 8.71 9.00 -2.93
N VAL A 172 8.72 9.27 -4.24
CA VAL A 172 9.40 10.45 -4.82
C VAL A 172 8.49 11.68 -4.73
N SER A 173 8.07 12.04 -3.52
CA SER A 173 7.38 13.31 -3.23
C SER A 173 8.04 14.11 -2.12
N THR A 174 8.74 13.48 -1.18
CA THR A 174 9.27 14.22 -0.01
C THR A 174 10.38 15.23 -0.37
N THR A 175 11.15 15.04 -1.47
CA THR A 175 12.24 15.97 -1.84
C THR A 175 11.80 17.08 -2.81
N LYS A 176 10.89 16.81 -3.76
CA LYS A 176 10.43 17.84 -4.72
C LYS A 176 9.36 18.77 -4.11
N ALA A 177 8.50 18.26 -3.24
CA ALA A 177 7.51 19.08 -2.55
C ALA A 177 8.17 20.10 -1.59
N ARG A 178 9.27 19.73 -0.92
CA ARG A 178 10.00 20.64 -0.03
C ARG A 178 10.66 21.80 -0.78
N VAL A 179 11.21 21.55 -1.97
CA VAL A 179 11.86 22.58 -2.81
C VAL A 179 10.83 23.54 -3.41
N LEU A 180 9.67 23.04 -3.83
CA LEU A 180 8.59 23.87 -4.40
C LEU A 180 7.89 24.73 -3.35
N LEU A 181 7.67 24.22 -2.13
CA LEU A 181 7.07 24.99 -1.03
C LEU A 181 8.00 26.11 -0.54
N THR A 182 9.32 25.88 -0.50
CA THR A 182 10.28 26.95 -0.16
C THR A 182 10.39 28.03 -1.23
N HIS A 183 10.14 27.70 -2.50
CA HIS A 183 10.26 28.66 -3.61
C HIS A 183 8.98 29.51 -3.80
N TRP A 184 7.81 28.97 -3.45
CA TRP A 184 6.53 29.72 -3.50
C TRP A 184 6.36 30.67 -2.30
N ALA A 185 6.81 30.28 -1.11
CA ALA A 185 6.68 31.12 0.09
C ALA A 185 7.44 32.46 0.01
N CYS A 186 8.42 32.62 -0.90
CA CYS A 186 9.22 33.84 -1.03
C CYS A 186 8.67 34.86 -2.05
N LYS A 187 7.64 34.53 -2.85
CA LYS A 187 7.12 35.42 -3.92
C LYS A 187 5.76 36.07 -3.64
N SER A 188 5.13 35.79 -2.49
CA SER A 188 3.77 36.28 -2.19
C SER A 188 3.68 37.46 -1.21
N CYS A 189 4.81 38.06 -0.81
CA CYS A 189 4.83 39.29 0.00
C CYS A 189 5.60 40.42 -0.70
N SER A 190 5.12 40.92 -1.85
CA SER A 190 5.58 42.19 -2.44
C SER A 190 4.63 42.66 -3.55
N SER A 191 3.46 43.20 -3.19
CA SER A 191 2.77 44.22 -3.99
C SER A 191 1.46 44.64 -3.33
N GLU A 192 1.50 45.74 -2.58
CA GLU A 192 0.33 46.50 -2.17
C GLU A 192 0.26 47.74 -3.09
N PRO A 193 -0.80 47.93 -3.90
CA PRO A 193 -0.95 49.18 -4.64
C PRO A 193 -1.70 50.22 -3.81
N ALA A 194 -1.09 51.40 -3.72
CA ALA A 194 -1.67 52.60 -3.12
C ALA A 194 -2.97 53.03 -3.83
N LEU A 195 -3.97 53.41 -3.03
CA LEU A 195 -5.18 54.09 -3.49
C LEU A 195 -4.90 55.60 -3.67
N PRO A 196 -5.38 56.26 -4.73
CA PRO A 196 -5.42 57.71 -4.78
C PRO A 196 -6.80 58.25 -4.40
N GLY A 197 -6.79 59.28 -3.55
CA GLY A 197 -7.74 60.41 -3.52
C GLY A 197 -9.14 60.15 -3.00
#